data_AF-A0A9B0UB16-F1
#
_entry.id   AF-A0A9B0UB16-F1
#
_cell.length_a   1.000
_cell.length_b   1.000
_cell.length_c   1.000
_cell.angle_alpha   90.00
_cell.angle_beta   90.00
_cell.angle_gamma   90.00
#
_symmetry.space_group_name_H-M   'P 1'
#
loop_
_entity.id
_entity.type
_entity.pdbx_description
1 polymer ?
#
loop_
_entity_poly.entity_id
_entity_poly.type
_entity_poly.pdbx_seq_one_letter_code
_entity_poly.pdbx_strand_id
1 'polypeptide(L)'
;MAVPAGRRGSETERLLTRSPSYGTQAGASPALPTPLEEEDLRRRLKYFFMSPCDKFRAKGRKPFKLMLQVVKIVVVTVQLILFGLSNHLAVTFREENTVAFRHLFLLGYSDGADDTFAAYTREQLYQAIFHAVDQYLMLPDVSLGRYAYVRGGGGPGANGSALALCQHYYRHGHVDPANDTFDIDPVVITDCIRVDPPERPPVPPTEDLTLSDGSFSYRNLTLKFHKLINVTIHFQLKTINLQSLINNEIPDCYTFRILIIFDNKAHSGRVPISLETQAHIQECKHPSVFGHGDNSFRLLFDVVVLLTCALSFLLCARSLLRGFLLQNEFVGFMWQHRGRVISLWERLEFVNGWYILLVTSDVLTISGTIMKIGIEAKNLASYDVCSILLGTSTLLVWVGVIRYLTFFHKYNILIATLRVALPSVIRFCCCVAVIYLGYCFCGWIVLGPYHVKFRSLSMVSECLFSLINGDDMFVTFAAMQAQQGRSSLVWLFSQLYLYSFISLFIYMVLSLFIALITGAYETIKHPGAGGEQSELQSYIAQCQDSPTSGKFRRGSGSACSLLCCCGRDATEEHSLLVN
;
A
#
# COMPACT_ATOMS: atom_id res chain seq x y z
N MET A 1 -33.44 -70.54 30.10
CA MET A 1 -33.07 -71.60 29.14
C MET A 1 -31.82 -71.15 28.38
N ALA A 2 -30.93 -72.08 28.00
CA ALA A 2 -29.82 -71.95 27.03
C ALA A 2 -28.71 -70.88 27.23
N VAL A 3 -27.47 -71.30 26.97
CA VAL A 3 -26.13 -70.68 27.12
C VAL A 3 -25.20 -71.51 26.17
N PRO A 4 -24.00 -71.09 25.65
CA PRO A 4 -23.13 -69.91 25.88
C PRO A 4 -23.10 -68.98 24.62
N ALA A 5 -22.07 -68.23 24.16
CA ALA A 5 -20.63 -68.08 24.43
C ALA A 5 -20.10 -66.70 23.91
N GLY A 6 -18.86 -66.23 24.16
CA GLY A 6 -17.80 -66.74 25.05
C GLY A 6 -16.54 -65.84 25.12
N ARG A 7 -15.90 -65.79 26.31
CA ARG A 7 -14.50 -65.42 26.71
C ARG A 7 -13.66 -64.46 25.83
N ARG A 8 -13.18 -63.31 26.36
CA ARG A 8 -12.05 -63.07 27.31
C ARG A 8 -10.64 -63.25 26.68
N GLY A 9 -9.60 -62.48 27.08
CA GLY A 9 -9.49 -61.59 28.25
C GLY A 9 -8.33 -60.58 28.19
N SER A 10 -7.94 -60.05 29.36
CA SER A 10 -7.25 -58.76 29.55
C SER A 10 -5.75 -58.83 29.88
N GLU A 11 -5.12 -57.66 29.88
CA GLU A 11 -3.79 -57.39 30.47
C GLU A 11 -3.74 -57.75 31.97
N THR A 12 -2.61 -58.27 32.46
CA THR A 12 -1.73 -57.66 33.49
C THR A 12 -0.63 -58.64 33.97
N GLU A 13 0.44 -58.07 34.55
CA GLU A 13 1.50 -58.70 35.35
C GLU A 13 2.29 -59.92 34.83
N ARG A 14 3.59 -59.71 34.58
CA ARG A 14 4.66 -60.58 35.13
C ARG A 14 5.96 -59.79 35.35
N LEU A 15 6.40 -59.74 36.61
CA LEU A 15 7.67 -59.13 37.04
C LEU A 15 8.84 -60.13 36.98
N LEU A 16 10.04 -59.63 37.32
CA LEU A 16 11.27 -60.35 37.68
C LEU A 16 12.18 -60.88 36.55
N THR A 17 13.10 -59.98 36.15
CA THR A 17 14.56 -60.20 36.05
C THR A 17 15.14 -61.46 35.38
N ARG A 18 15.93 -61.26 34.30
CA ARG A 18 17.29 -61.82 34.23
C ARG A 18 18.24 -60.96 33.37
N SER A 19 19.46 -60.79 33.86
CA SER A 19 20.65 -60.35 33.12
C SER A 19 21.88 -60.89 33.86
N PRO A 20 23.10 -60.93 33.26
CA PRO A 20 23.46 -60.78 31.85
C PRO A 20 24.03 -62.09 31.25
N SER A 21 24.42 -62.07 29.98
CA SER A 21 25.51 -62.92 29.46
C SER A 21 26.13 -62.29 28.20
N TYR A 22 27.38 -62.64 27.91
CA TYR A 22 28.14 -62.16 26.75
C TYR A 22 27.48 -62.57 25.42
N GLY A 23 27.44 -61.62 24.48
CA GLY A 23 27.19 -61.86 23.05
C GLY A 23 28.09 -60.94 22.23
N THR A 24 28.97 -61.51 21.43
CA THR A 24 30.03 -60.78 20.72
C THR A 24 29.45 -59.75 19.74
N GLN A 25 30.06 -58.56 19.67
CA GLN A 25 29.70 -57.57 18.65
C GLN A 25 29.90 -58.15 17.25
N ALA A 26 28.80 -58.39 16.52
CA ALA A 26 28.84 -58.47 15.08
C ALA A 26 29.29 -57.11 14.56
N GLY A 27 30.38 -57.08 13.77
CA GLY A 27 30.98 -55.84 13.30
C GLY A 27 29.99 -55.01 12.50
N ALA A 28 29.94 -53.71 12.78
CA ALA A 28 29.24 -52.78 11.90
C ALA A 28 29.89 -52.82 10.52
N SER A 29 29.13 -53.27 9.51
CA SER A 29 29.54 -53.16 8.10
C SER A 29 29.96 -51.71 7.82
N PRO A 30 31.18 -51.45 7.32
CA PRO A 30 31.55 -50.09 6.96
C PRO A 30 30.57 -49.62 5.88
N ALA A 31 29.95 -48.46 6.11
CA ALA A 31 29.15 -47.82 5.07
C ALA A 31 30.03 -47.64 3.82
N LEU A 32 29.46 -47.91 2.64
CA LEU A 32 30.15 -47.60 1.38
C LEU A 32 30.66 -46.14 1.43
N PRO A 33 31.90 -45.86 0.99
CA PRO A 33 32.38 -44.49 0.95
C PRO A 33 31.47 -43.67 0.04
N THR A 34 30.66 -42.79 0.65
CA THR A 34 29.86 -41.82 -0.11
C THR A 34 30.81 -41.02 -0.99
N PRO A 35 30.53 -40.86 -2.30
CA PRO A 35 31.44 -40.17 -3.20
C PRO A 35 31.71 -38.76 -2.67
N LEU A 36 32.94 -38.28 -2.81
CA LEU A 36 33.38 -36.99 -2.25
C LEU A 36 32.47 -35.82 -2.71
N GLU A 37 31.91 -35.94 -3.91
CA GLU A 37 30.93 -35.02 -4.48
C GLU A 37 29.62 -34.95 -3.67
N GLU A 38 29.13 -36.08 -3.13
CA GLU A 38 27.93 -36.11 -2.28
C GLU A 38 28.21 -35.44 -0.93
N GLU A 39 29.37 -35.68 -0.31
CA GLU A 39 29.76 -34.98 0.92
C GLU A 39 29.84 -33.47 0.69
N ASP A 40 30.49 -33.03 -0.40
CA ASP A 40 30.71 -31.61 -0.66
C ASP A 40 29.45 -30.89 -1.13
N LEU A 41 28.55 -31.56 -1.88
CA LEU A 41 27.20 -31.05 -2.15
C LEU A 41 26.40 -30.90 -0.85
N ARG A 42 26.43 -31.90 0.04
CA ARG A 42 25.76 -31.85 1.34
C ARG A 42 26.36 -30.76 2.25
N ARG A 43 27.67 -30.50 2.20
CA ARG A 43 28.33 -29.36 2.87
C ARG A 43 27.92 -28.01 2.26
N ARG A 44 27.79 -27.90 0.93
CA ARG A 44 27.29 -26.69 0.24
C ARG A 44 25.86 -26.38 0.68
N LEU A 45 24.97 -27.39 0.70
CA LEU A 45 23.59 -27.30 1.14
C LEU A 45 23.48 -26.91 2.63
N LYS A 46 24.17 -27.62 3.53
CA LYS A 46 24.19 -27.28 4.97
C LYS A 46 24.69 -25.85 5.20
N TYR A 47 25.74 -25.43 4.49
CA TYR A 47 26.23 -24.05 4.53
C TYR A 47 25.23 -23.04 3.92
N PHE A 48 24.40 -23.40 2.94
CA PHE A 48 23.37 -22.51 2.40
C PHE A 48 22.26 -22.21 3.42
N PHE A 49 21.77 -23.23 4.14
CA PHE A 49 20.66 -23.08 5.10
C PHE A 49 21.07 -22.57 6.49
N MET A 50 22.34 -22.66 6.89
CA MET A 50 22.85 -22.14 8.18
C MET A 50 22.52 -20.66 8.47
N SER A 51 22.46 -20.27 9.75
CA SER A 51 22.29 -18.86 10.14
C SER A 51 23.50 -17.99 9.73
N PRO A 52 23.36 -16.66 9.59
CA PRO A 52 24.51 -15.78 9.34
C PRO A 52 25.59 -15.84 10.43
N CYS A 53 25.19 -16.06 11.68
CA CYS A 53 26.10 -16.20 12.81
C CYS A 53 26.94 -17.49 12.70
N ASP A 54 26.33 -18.59 12.23
CA ASP A 54 27.04 -19.86 12.03
C ASP A 54 27.91 -19.84 10.78
N LYS A 55 27.47 -19.15 9.71
CA LYS A 55 28.28 -18.84 8.53
C LYS A 55 29.52 -18.03 8.88
N PHE A 56 29.39 -17.06 9.80
CA PHE A 56 30.52 -16.30 10.34
C PHE A 56 31.46 -17.21 11.15
N ARG A 57 30.95 -18.02 12.09
CA ARG A 57 31.77 -18.99 12.85
C ARG A 57 32.52 -19.98 11.94
N ALA A 58 31.88 -20.48 10.89
CA ALA A 58 32.48 -21.45 9.97
C ALA A 58 33.58 -20.86 9.06
N LYS A 59 33.32 -19.70 8.41
CA LYS A 59 34.21 -19.15 7.36
C LYS A 59 34.90 -17.83 7.71
N GLY A 60 34.66 -17.24 8.88
CA GLY A 60 35.33 -16.01 9.36
C GLY A 60 35.03 -14.73 8.58
N ARG A 61 34.25 -14.78 7.49
CA ARG A 61 33.97 -13.63 6.62
C ARG A 61 33.01 -12.66 7.31
N LYS A 62 33.45 -11.43 7.60
CA LYS A 62 32.66 -10.38 8.27
C LYS A 62 31.25 -10.26 7.64
N PRO A 63 30.16 -10.16 8.44
CA PRO A 63 28.78 -10.25 7.95
C PRO A 63 28.28 -8.92 7.33
N PHE A 64 28.99 -8.40 6.32
CA PHE A 64 28.70 -7.10 5.68
C PHE A 64 27.23 -6.97 5.23
N LYS A 65 26.63 -8.05 4.70
CA LYS A 65 25.21 -8.04 4.29
C LYS A 65 24.23 -7.80 5.47
N LEU A 66 24.58 -8.17 6.70
CA LEU A 66 23.74 -7.86 7.87
C LEU A 66 23.87 -6.36 8.22
N MET A 67 25.10 -5.86 8.30
CA MET A 67 25.38 -4.45 8.58
C MET A 67 24.69 -3.51 7.56
N LEU A 68 24.80 -3.82 6.27
CA LEU A 68 24.17 -3.03 5.21
C LEU A 68 22.64 -2.95 5.35
N GLN A 69 21.98 -4.04 5.78
CA GLN A 69 20.52 -4.04 5.96
C GLN A 69 20.10 -3.24 7.20
N VAL A 70 20.89 -3.29 8.29
CA VAL A 70 20.68 -2.43 9.47
C VAL A 70 20.84 -0.95 9.10
N VAL A 71 21.90 -0.60 8.35
CA VAL A 71 22.09 0.76 7.81
C VAL A 71 20.90 1.15 6.92
N LYS A 72 20.46 0.27 6.01
CA LYS A 72 19.31 0.52 5.13
C LYS A 72 18.03 0.83 5.92
N ILE A 73 17.72 0.06 6.98
CA ILE A 73 16.53 0.30 7.83
C ILE A 73 16.55 1.72 8.40
N VAL A 74 17.68 2.17 8.95
CA VAL A 74 17.82 3.54 9.49
C VAL A 74 17.69 4.58 8.37
N VAL A 75 18.43 4.40 7.27
CA VAL A 75 18.50 5.35 6.16
C VAL A 75 17.13 5.55 5.47
N VAL A 76 16.38 4.49 5.16
CA VAL A 76 15.04 4.64 4.54
C VAL A 76 14.01 5.19 5.52
N THR A 77 14.11 4.87 6.82
CA THR A 77 13.18 5.41 7.82
C THR A 77 13.40 6.91 8.03
N VAL A 78 14.66 7.35 8.09
CA VAL A 78 14.99 8.79 8.13
C VAL A 78 14.55 9.49 6.83
N GLN A 79 14.71 8.85 5.67
CA GLN A 79 14.20 9.41 4.41
C GLN A 79 12.68 9.61 4.44
N LEU A 80 11.93 8.59 4.90
CA LEU A 80 10.48 8.66 4.98
C LEU A 80 10.01 9.75 5.96
N ILE A 81 10.71 9.95 7.08
CA ILE A 81 10.40 11.03 8.03
C ILE A 81 10.65 12.41 7.41
N LEU A 82 11.81 12.61 6.78
CA LEU A 82 12.15 13.89 6.14
C LEU A 82 11.20 14.23 4.98
N PHE A 83 10.88 13.24 4.14
CA PHE A 83 9.88 13.40 3.08
C PHE A 83 8.47 13.64 3.66
N GLY A 84 8.10 12.89 4.70
CA GLY A 84 6.80 12.99 5.36
C GLY A 84 6.52 14.37 5.95
N LEU A 85 7.53 15.04 6.52
CA LEU A 85 7.40 16.41 7.05
C LEU A 85 7.13 17.44 5.94
N SER A 86 7.89 17.41 4.83
CA SER A 86 7.66 18.32 3.69
C SER A 86 6.34 18.01 2.97
N ASN A 87 6.01 16.72 2.79
CA ASN A 87 4.73 16.29 2.22
C ASN A 87 3.52 16.70 3.09
N HIS A 88 3.62 16.59 4.41
CA HIS A 88 2.58 17.04 5.34
C HIS A 88 2.30 18.53 5.15
N LEU A 89 3.33 19.38 5.15
CA LEU A 89 3.15 20.82 4.90
C LEU A 89 2.50 21.10 3.53
N ALA A 90 2.89 20.37 2.49
CA ALA A 90 2.31 20.53 1.15
C ALA A 90 0.83 20.11 1.08
N VAL A 91 0.44 19.05 1.80
CA VAL A 91 -0.95 18.56 1.89
C VAL A 91 -1.80 19.48 2.76
N THR A 92 -1.36 19.84 3.96
CA THR A 92 -2.07 20.80 4.83
C THR A 92 -2.28 22.14 4.11
N PHE A 93 -1.25 22.69 3.44
CA PHE A 93 -1.42 23.92 2.67
C PHE A 93 -2.45 23.79 1.53
N ARG A 94 -2.54 22.62 0.86
CA ARG A 94 -3.58 22.35 -0.15
C ARG A 94 -4.97 22.29 0.49
N GLU A 95 -5.10 21.65 1.64
CA GLU A 95 -6.37 21.40 2.33
C GLU A 95 -6.94 22.67 2.98
N GLU A 96 -6.13 23.41 3.73
CA GLU A 96 -6.49 24.71 4.33
C GLU A 96 -6.94 25.73 3.28
N ASN A 97 -6.23 25.84 2.14
CA ASN A 97 -6.67 26.69 1.03
C ASN A 97 -8.01 26.19 0.42
N THR A 98 -8.23 24.87 0.35
CA THR A 98 -9.49 24.30 -0.17
C THR A 98 -10.67 24.61 0.76
N VAL A 99 -10.49 24.50 2.08
CA VAL A 99 -11.49 24.92 3.09
C VAL A 99 -11.75 26.43 2.97
N ALA A 100 -10.70 27.26 2.91
CA ALA A 100 -10.84 28.70 2.71
C ALA A 100 -11.60 29.06 1.42
N PHE A 101 -11.35 28.36 0.31
CA PHE A 101 -12.11 28.58 -0.94
C PHE A 101 -13.58 28.17 -0.82
N ARG A 102 -13.93 27.15 -0.03
CA ARG A 102 -15.34 26.82 0.24
C ARG A 102 -16.03 27.96 1.00
N HIS A 103 -15.45 28.41 2.10
CA HIS A 103 -15.99 29.54 2.88
C HIS A 103 -16.02 30.87 2.11
N LEU A 104 -15.12 31.08 1.13
CA LEU A 104 -15.10 32.29 0.30
C LEU A 104 -16.08 32.27 -0.87
N PHE A 105 -16.32 31.12 -1.52
CA PHE A 105 -17.09 31.05 -2.77
C PHE A 105 -18.45 30.34 -2.66
N LEU A 106 -18.71 29.55 -1.60
CA LEU A 106 -19.96 28.82 -1.41
C LEU A 106 -20.86 29.54 -0.40
N LEU A 107 -21.93 30.16 -0.92
CA LEU A 107 -22.87 30.97 -0.13
C LEU A 107 -23.54 30.15 0.98
N GLY A 108 -23.20 30.46 2.24
CA GLY A 108 -23.79 29.78 3.41
C GLY A 108 -23.21 28.39 3.70
N TYR A 109 -21.98 28.10 3.24
CA TYR A 109 -21.27 26.88 3.60
C TYR A 109 -20.95 26.80 5.11
N SER A 110 -20.82 25.58 5.63
CA SER A 110 -20.37 25.28 6.99
C SER A 110 -19.66 23.94 7.02
N ASP A 111 -18.67 23.80 7.90
CA ASP A 111 -17.81 22.61 7.93
C ASP A 111 -18.60 21.34 8.26
N GLY A 112 -18.35 20.25 7.51
CA GLY A 112 -19.08 19.00 7.62
C GLY A 112 -20.37 18.91 6.79
N ALA A 113 -20.74 19.96 6.04
CA ALA A 113 -21.93 19.96 5.17
C ALA A 113 -21.69 19.41 3.74
N ASP A 114 -20.49 18.92 3.39
CA ASP A 114 -20.09 18.59 2.02
C ASP A 114 -21.09 17.69 1.24
N ASP A 115 -21.63 16.63 1.88
CA ASP A 115 -22.61 15.71 1.26
C ASP A 115 -24.05 16.28 1.18
N THR A 116 -24.36 17.28 2.01
CA THR A 116 -25.72 17.81 2.20
C THR A 116 -25.95 19.15 1.49
N PHE A 117 -24.91 19.96 1.31
CA PHE A 117 -24.96 21.30 0.72
C PHE A 117 -25.49 21.29 -0.72
N ALA A 118 -26.62 21.98 -0.93
CA ALA A 118 -27.36 21.98 -2.19
C ALA A 118 -28.30 23.19 -2.32
N ALA A 119 -28.57 23.62 -3.55
CA ALA A 119 -29.67 24.54 -3.85
C ALA A 119 -30.98 23.76 -4.10
N TYR A 120 -32.10 24.34 -3.62
CA TYR A 120 -33.45 23.76 -3.75
C TYR A 120 -34.43 24.67 -4.51
N THR A 121 -34.07 25.94 -4.73
CA THR A 121 -34.87 26.92 -5.48
C THR A 121 -34.05 27.58 -6.57
N ARG A 122 -34.73 28.09 -7.61
CA ARG A 122 -34.07 28.79 -8.73
C ARG A 122 -33.32 30.04 -8.26
N GLU A 123 -33.89 30.77 -7.30
CA GLU A 123 -33.29 31.98 -6.76
C GLU A 123 -32.01 31.67 -5.97
N GLN A 124 -32.03 30.69 -5.07
CA GLN A 124 -30.83 30.24 -4.34
C GLN A 124 -29.71 29.80 -5.29
N LEU A 125 -30.05 29.12 -6.40
CA LEU A 125 -29.03 28.71 -7.38
C LEU A 125 -28.39 29.93 -8.07
N TYR A 126 -29.18 30.93 -8.49
CA TYR A 126 -28.65 32.17 -9.03
C TYR A 126 -27.84 32.96 -8.00
N GLN A 127 -28.33 33.09 -6.76
CA GLN A 127 -27.62 33.75 -5.66
C GLN A 127 -26.26 33.08 -5.39
N ALA A 128 -26.19 31.74 -5.36
CA ALA A 128 -24.94 31.02 -5.16
C ALA A 128 -23.95 31.18 -6.32
N ILE A 129 -24.43 31.14 -7.57
CA ILE A 129 -23.59 31.39 -8.77
C ILE A 129 -23.06 32.82 -8.79
N PHE A 130 -23.91 33.82 -8.55
CA PHE A 130 -23.50 35.22 -8.56
C PHE A 130 -22.60 35.56 -7.37
N HIS A 131 -22.85 35.00 -6.18
CA HIS A 131 -21.95 35.13 -5.03
C HIS A 131 -20.54 34.64 -5.35
N ALA A 132 -20.38 33.46 -5.96
CA ALA A 132 -19.07 32.93 -6.32
C ALA A 132 -18.32 33.84 -7.32
N VAL A 133 -19.01 34.48 -8.27
CA VAL A 133 -18.42 35.41 -9.24
C VAL A 133 -18.11 36.77 -8.59
N ASP A 134 -19.01 37.34 -7.80
CA ASP A 134 -18.81 38.61 -7.09
C ASP A 134 -17.64 38.48 -6.09
N GLN A 135 -17.56 37.38 -5.34
CA GLN A 135 -16.44 37.06 -4.43
C GLN A 135 -15.13 36.84 -5.17
N TYR A 136 -15.14 36.26 -6.38
CA TYR A 136 -13.95 36.17 -7.22
C TYR A 136 -13.45 37.55 -7.65
N LEU A 137 -14.35 38.48 -7.99
CA LEU A 137 -14.00 39.85 -8.38
C LEU A 137 -13.52 40.71 -7.21
N MET A 138 -14.04 40.49 -5.99
CA MET A 138 -13.65 41.21 -4.77
C MET A 138 -12.51 40.53 -3.97
N LEU A 139 -12.03 39.38 -4.45
CA LEU A 139 -11.07 38.51 -3.74
C LEU A 139 -9.88 39.23 -3.07
N PRO A 140 -9.20 40.23 -3.69
CA PRO A 140 -8.04 40.89 -3.09
C PRO A 140 -8.36 41.79 -1.89
N ASP A 141 -9.65 42.14 -1.70
CA ASP A 141 -10.12 42.99 -0.59
C ASP A 141 -10.75 42.16 0.54
N VAL A 142 -11.33 40.98 0.23
CA VAL A 142 -12.06 40.15 1.20
C VAL A 142 -11.27 38.97 1.76
N SER A 143 -10.21 38.51 1.09
CA SER A 143 -9.48 37.30 1.49
C SER A 143 -8.27 37.59 2.37
N LEU A 144 -8.07 36.73 3.39
CA LEU A 144 -6.91 36.78 4.29
C LEU A 144 -5.63 36.21 3.63
N GLY A 145 -5.78 35.34 2.64
CA GLY A 145 -4.69 34.76 1.87
C GLY A 145 -4.32 35.61 0.65
N ARG A 146 -3.02 35.69 0.31
CA ARG A 146 -2.56 36.50 -0.83
C ARG A 146 -2.71 35.74 -2.16
N TYR A 147 -3.88 35.89 -2.79
CA TYR A 147 -4.16 35.30 -4.10
C TYR A 147 -3.91 36.26 -5.27
N ALA A 148 -3.48 35.71 -6.41
CA ALA A 148 -3.27 36.43 -7.66
C ALA A 148 -3.90 35.68 -8.84
N TYR A 149 -4.59 36.40 -9.72
CA TYR A 149 -5.31 35.82 -10.86
C TYR A 149 -4.40 35.30 -11.97
N VAL A 150 -4.91 34.37 -12.80
CA VAL A 150 -4.20 33.82 -13.97
C VAL A 150 -5.02 34.05 -15.25
N ARG A 151 -4.56 34.94 -16.12
CA ARG A 151 -5.14 35.14 -17.47
C ARG A 151 -4.90 33.91 -18.34
N GLY A 152 -5.89 33.55 -19.15
CA GLY A 152 -5.97 32.26 -19.85
C GLY A 152 -6.22 31.07 -18.92
N GLY A 153 -6.40 31.31 -17.61
CA GLY A 153 -6.68 30.27 -16.62
C GLY A 153 -8.09 29.69 -16.68
N GLY A 154 -9.01 30.34 -17.41
CA GLY A 154 -10.44 30.04 -17.42
C GLY A 154 -10.85 28.65 -17.93
N GLY A 155 -9.96 27.87 -18.57
CA GLY A 155 -10.22 26.46 -18.94
C GLY A 155 -10.37 26.24 -20.46
N PRO A 156 -11.01 25.14 -20.89
CA PRO A 156 -11.11 24.80 -22.32
C PRO A 156 -11.88 25.87 -23.09
N GLY A 157 -11.26 26.44 -24.13
CA GLY A 157 -11.84 27.54 -24.92
C GLY A 157 -11.70 28.94 -24.29
N ALA A 158 -10.92 29.11 -23.22
CA ALA A 158 -10.61 30.42 -22.64
C ALA A 158 -9.51 31.14 -23.44
N ASN A 159 -9.90 31.87 -24.49
CA ASN A 159 -9.03 32.81 -25.19
C ASN A 159 -8.72 34.02 -24.29
N GLY A 160 -7.77 33.86 -23.36
CA GLY A 160 -7.24 34.92 -22.50
C GLY A 160 -7.98 35.14 -21.17
N SER A 161 -9.23 34.70 -21.01
CA SER A 161 -10.01 35.00 -19.79
C SER A 161 -9.55 34.24 -18.54
N ALA A 162 -9.72 34.86 -17.38
CA ALA A 162 -9.28 34.35 -16.08
C ALA A 162 -10.34 33.52 -15.34
N LEU A 163 -11.63 33.79 -15.54
CA LEU A 163 -12.77 32.98 -15.10
C LEU A 163 -13.66 32.60 -16.29
N ALA A 164 -14.22 31.39 -16.24
CA ALA A 164 -15.29 30.93 -17.12
C ALA A 164 -16.46 30.38 -16.30
N LEU A 165 -17.67 30.83 -16.62
CA LEU A 165 -18.95 30.36 -16.10
C LEU A 165 -19.67 29.62 -17.24
N CYS A 166 -19.67 28.29 -17.20
CA CYS A 166 -20.17 27.43 -18.26
C CYS A 166 -21.41 26.64 -17.80
N GLN A 167 -22.50 26.75 -18.56
CA GLN A 167 -23.67 25.87 -18.43
C GLN A 167 -23.58 24.72 -19.46
N HIS A 168 -23.86 23.50 -19.01
CA HIS A 168 -24.00 22.33 -19.89
C HIS A 168 -25.46 21.91 -19.92
N TYR A 169 -26.05 21.81 -21.12
CA TYR A 169 -27.47 21.51 -21.29
C TYR A 169 -27.74 20.66 -22.54
N TYR A 170 -28.84 19.88 -22.54
CA TYR A 170 -29.23 19.08 -23.70
C TYR A 170 -29.67 19.96 -24.88
N ARG A 171 -29.22 19.60 -26.09
CA ARG A 171 -29.49 20.35 -27.32
C ARG A 171 -30.99 20.57 -27.53
N HIS A 172 -31.75 19.49 -27.56
CA HIS A 172 -33.20 19.47 -27.44
C HIS A 172 -33.59 18.80 -26.11
N GLY A 173 -34.75 19.15 -25.57
CA GLY A 173 -35.10 18.77 -24.20
C GLY A 173 -36.43 19.40 -23.79
N HIS A 174 -37.50 18.96 -24.45
CA HIS A 174 -38.86 19.21 -24.03
C HIS A 174 -39.29 18.08 -23.08
N VAL A 175 -39.80 18.43 -21.91
CA VAL A 175 -40.27 17.47 -20.90
C VAL A 175 -41.54 18.05 -20.29
N ASP A 176 -42.67 17.39 -20.52
CA ASP A 176 -43.96 17.78 -19.98
C ASP A 176 -44.55 16.64 -19.12
N PRO A 177 -44.33 16.69 -17.79
CA PRO A 177 -44.87 15.69 -16.87
C PRO A 177 -46.38 15.86 -16.60
N ALA A 178 -47.06 16.86 -17.18
CA ALA A 178 -48.52 16.94 -17.14
C ALA A 178 -49.19 16.12 -18.26
N ASN A 179 -48.44 15.81 -19.33
CA ASN A 179 -48.87 15.02 -20.48
C ASN A 179 -48.06 13.71 -20.65
N ASP A 180 -47.28 13.30 -19.65
CA ASP A 180 -46.38 12.13 -19.66
C ASP A 180 -45.46 12.02 -20.91
N THR A 181 -45.06 13.15 -21.49
CA THR A 181 -44.30 13.21 -22.76
C THR A 181 -42.95 13.90 -22.62
N PHE A 182 -41.96 13.43 -23.38
CA PHE A 182 -40.64 14.04 -23.48
C PHE A 182 -40.01 13.82 -24.85
N ASP A 183 -39.17 14.76 -25.27
CA ASP A 183 -38.31 14.70 -26.46
C ASP A 183 -36.96 15.36 -26.13
N ILE A 184 -35.90 14.56 -26.15
CA ILE A 184 -34.57 14.92 -25.65
C ILE A 184 -33.51 14.49 -26.67
N ASP A 185 -32.69 15.45 -27.13
CA ASP A 185 -31.45 15.17 -27.87
C ASP A 185 -30.31 15.12 -26.83
N PRO A 186 -29.71 13.95 -26.55
CA PRO A 186 -28.68 13.79 -25.53
C PRO A 186 -27.35 14.50 -25.86
N VAL A 187 -27.21 15.11 -27.04
CA VAL A 187 -26.05 15.95 -27.37
C VAL A 187 -25.97 17.14 -26.41
N VAL A 188 -24.88 17.17 -25.63
CA VAL A 188 -24.59 18.24 -24.67
C VAL A 188 -24.07 19.47 -25.41
N ILE A 189 -24.76 20.59 -25.25
CA ILE A 189 -24.25 21.92 -25.63
C ILE A 189 -23.58 22.55 -24.40
N THR A 190 -22.41 23.14 -24.62
CA THR A 190 -21.68 23.95 -23.64
C THR A 190 -21.79 25.42 -24.04
N ASP A 191 -22.19 26.27 -23.11
CA ASP A 191 -22.35 27.71 -23.30
C ASP A 191 -21.66 28.44 -22.13
N CYS A 192 -20.69 29.30 -22.44
CA CYS A 192 -19.72 29.83 -21.48
C CYS A 192 -19.64 31.36 -21.51
N ILE A 193 -19.98 32.00 -20.39
CA ILE A 193 -19.68 33.41 -20.14
C ILE A 193 -18.25 33.51 -19.62
N ARG A 194 -17.47 34.45 -20.19
CA ARG A 194 -16.12 34.77 -19.73
C ARG A 194 -16.16 36.01 -18.83
N VAL A 195 -15.40 36.00 -17.74
CA VAL A 195 -15.27 37.14 -16.83
C VAL A 195 -13.79 37.34 -16.51
N ASP A 196 -13.35 38.60 -16.53
CA ASP A 196 -11.98 38.98 -16.20
C ASP A 196 -11.98 39.98 -15.03
N PRO A 197 -11.06 39.82 -14.06
CA PRO A 197 -10.99 40.69 -12.90
C PRO A 197 -10.38 42.06 -13.25
N PRO A 198 -10.78 43.15 -12.57
CA PRO A 198 -10.27 44.49 -12.84
C PRO A 198 -8.77 44.61 -12.57
N GLU A 199 -8.04 45.30 -13.45
CA GLU A 199 -6.62 45.58 -13.23
C GLU A 199 -6.42 46.57 -12.08
N ARG A 200 -5.37 46.34 -11.28
CA ARG A 200 -4.87 47.28 -10.26
C ARG A 200 -3.39 47.58 -10.52
N PRO A 201 -2.98 48.86 -10.65
CA PRO A 201 -3.83 50.05 -10.69
C PRO A 201 -4.76 50.05 -11.92
N PRO A 202 -5.92 50.72 -11.86
CA PRO A 202 -6.75 50.92 -13.03
C PRO A 202 -5.97 51.74 -14.07
N VAL A 203 -5.90 51.22 -15.30
CA VAL A 203 -5.25 51.93 -16.41
C VAL A 203 -6.04 53.21 -16.70
N PRO A 204 -5.40 54.40 -16.75
CA PRO A 204 -6.10 55.63 -17.09
C PRO A 204 -6.63 55.53 -18.54
N PRO A 205 -7.89 55.91 -18.81
CA PRO A 205 -8.51 55.69 -20.11
C PRO A 205 -7.83 56.55 -21.19
N THR A 206 -7.16 55.90 -22.13
CA THR A 206 -6.82 56.49 -23.43
C THR A 206 -8.10 56.64 -24.26
N GLU A 207 -8.34 57.83 -24.80
CA GLU A 207 -9.68 58.29 -25.21
C GLU A 207 -10.32 57.54 -26.41
N ASP A 208 -9.55 56.74 -27.16
CA ASP A 208 -10.01 56.06 -28.39
C ASP A 208 -10.63 54.66 -28.18
N LEU A 209 -10.82 54.18 -26.95
CA LEU A 209 -11.49 52.90 -26.68
C LEU A 209 -12.97 53.09 -26.33
N THR A 210 -13.83 52.87 -27.33
CA THR A 210 -15.29 52.76 -27.16
C THR A 210 -15.64 51.80 -26.03
N LEU A 211 -16.49 52.26 -25.10
CA LEU A 211 -16.93 51.53 -23.89
C LEU A 211 -17.49 50.14 -24.23
N SER A 212 -16.61 49.15 -24.22
CA SER A 212 -16.95 47.74 -24.41
C SER A 212 -17.48 47.19 -23.09
N ASP A 213 -18.80 46.93 -23.04
CA ASP A 213 -19.58 46.65 -21.82
C ASP A 213 -19.31 45.28 -21.17
N GLY A 214 -18.06 45.06 -20.76
CA GLY A 214 -17.61 43.78 -20.18
C GLY A 214 -18.06 43.53 -18.73
N SER A 215 -18.46 44.57 -17.99
CA SER A 215 -18.66 44.48 -16.55
C SER A 215 -19.99 43.83 -16.12
N PHE A 216 -20.96 43.71 -17.02
CA PHE A 216 -22.32 43.27 -16.68
C PHE A 216 -22.78 41.97 -17.34
N SER A 217 -22.02 41.42 -18.28
CA SER A 217 -22.43 40.25 -19.09
C SER A 217 -22.90 39.04 -18.29
N TYR A 218 -22.27 38.75 -17.14
CA TYR A 218 -22.60 37.57 -16.33
C TYR A 218 -23.93 37.67 -15.58
N ARG A 219 -24.43 38.89 -15.31
CA ARG A 219 -25.73 39.09 -14.64
C ARG A 219 -26.93 38.84 -15.57
N ASN A 220 -26.69 38.74 -16.88
CA ASN A 220 -27.69 38.34 -17.89
C ASN A 220 -27.75 36.80 -18.11
N LEU A 221 -27.16 36.00 -17.22
CA LEU A 221 -27.22 34.53 -17.28
C LEU A 221 -28.67 34.02 -17.20
N THR A 222 -29.15 33.36 -18.26
CA THR A 222 -30.45 32.67 -18.27
C THR A 222 -30.28 31.15 -18.29
N LEU A 223 -30.45 30.50 -17.12
CA LEU A 223 -30.31 29.06 -16.96
C LEU A 223 -31.53 28.29 -17.50
N LYS A 224 -31.27 27.31 -18.37
CA LYS A 224 -32.29 26.51 -19.07
C LYS A 224 -32.70 25.28 -18.23
N PHE A 225 -33.19 25.51 -17.00
CA PHE A 225 -33.46 24.50 -15.95
C PHE A 225 -34.09 23.18 -16.45
N HIS A 226 -35.06 23.23 -17.37
CA HIS A 226 -35.75 22.04 -17.90
C HIS A 226 -34.83 21.04 -18.63
N LYS A 227 -33.64 21.47 -19.08
CA LYS A 227 -32.65 20.64 -19.78
C LYS A 227 -31.21 20.89 -19.34
N LEU A 228 -31.04 21.56 -18.19
CA LEU A 228 -29.73 21.87 -17.58
C LEU A 228 -29.15 20.62 -16.92
N ILE A 229 -27.94 20.22 -17.32
CA ILE A 229 -27.24 19.05 -16.78
C ILE A 229 -26.41 19.48 -15.56
N ASN A 230 -25.60 20.53 -15.70
CA ASN A 230 -24.95 21.21 -14.59
C ASN A 230 -24.54 22.65 -14.99
N VAL A 231 -24.17 23.45 -13.98
CA VAL A 231 -23.37 24.67 -14.16
C VAL A 231 -21.99 24.42 -13.57
N THR A 232 -20.98 25.03 -14.17
CA THR A 232 -19.59 24.96 -13.73
C THR A 232 -18.96 26.35 -13.72
N ILE A 233 -18.22 26.68 -12.66
CA ILE A 233 -17.40 27.89 -12.59
C ILE A 233 -15.95 27.44 -12.45
N HIS A 234 -15.10 27.82 -13.40
CA HIS A 234 -13.70 27.41 -13.44
C HIS A 234 -12.77 28.63 -13.55
N PHE A 235 -11.80 28.70 -12.65
CA PHE A 235 -10.80 29.77 -12.60
C PHE A 235 -9.49 29.29 -11.95
N GLN A 236 -8.46 30.11 -12.04
CA GLN A 236 -7.14 29.81 -11.48
C GLN A 236 -6.61 30.94 -10.58
N LEU A 237 -6.14 30.56 -9.40
CA LEU A 237 -5.51 31.43 -8.41
C LEU A 237 -4.09 30.97 -8.12
N LYS A 238 -3.16 31.92 -8.07
CA LYS A 238 -1.78 31.72 -7.61
C LYS A 238 -1.60 32.23 -6.20
N THR A 239 -0.79 31.53 -5.42
CA THR A 239 -0.36 31.91 -4.07
C THR A 239 1.06 31.38 -3.81
N ILE A 240 1.69 31.79 -2.71
CA ILE A 240 3.05 31.41 -2.33
C ILE A 240 2.97 30.72 -0.97
N ASN A 241 3.51 29.51 -0.85
CA ASN A 241 3.53 28.79 0.42
C ASN A 241 4.66 29.31 1.33
N LEU A 242 4.34 30.30 2.16
CA LEU A 242 5.29 30.85 3.15
C LEU A 242 5.54 29.90 4.34
N GLN A 243 4.71 28.87 4.53
CA GLN A 243 4.88 27.90 5.63
C GLN A 243 6.16 27.07 5.48
N SER A 244 6.65 26.88 4.25
CA SER A 244 7.93 26.22 3.95
C SER A 244 9.12 26.82 4.70
N LEU A 245 9.10 28.12 5.01
CA LEU A 245 10.15 28.82 5.76
C LEU A 245 10.38 28.22 7.15
N ILE A 246 9.37 27.60 7.77
CA ILE A 246 9.46 26.97 9.10
C ILE A 246 10.45 25.79 9.08
N ASN A 247 10.56 25.09 7.94
CA ASN A 247 11.51 23.99 7.74
C ASN A 247 12.85 24.44 7.11
N ASN A 248 13.10 25.76 7.04
CA ASN A 248 14.15 26.38 6.23
C ASN A 248 14.06 26.03 4.73
N GLU A 249 12.87 25.71 4.21
CA GLU A 249 12.63 25.40 2.80
C GLU A 249 12.25 26.68 2.02
N ILE A 250 12.66 26.76 0.75
CA ILE A 250 12.30 27.89 -0.13
C ILE A 250 10.78 27.84 -0.41
N PRO A 251 10.06 28.98 -0.32
CA PRO A 251 8.64 29.05 -0.66
C PRO A 251 8.33 28.65 -2.11
N ASP A 252 7.46 27.65 -2.26
CA ASP A 252 6.94 27.22 -3.55
C ASP A 252 5.80 28.14 -4.05
N CYS A 253 5.71 28.29 -5.37
CA CYS A 253 4.61 28.98 -6.04
C CYS A 253 3.51 27.99 -6.42
N TYR A 254 2.37 28.07 -5.74
CA TYR A 254 1.20 27.22 -6.00
C TYR A 254 0.26 27.89 -7.00
N THR A 255 -0.28 27.10 -7.93
CA THR A 255 -1.42 27.48 -8.79
C THR A 255 -2.57 26.53 -8.52
N PHE A 256 -3.61 27.01 -7.85
CA PHE A 256 -4.85 26.27 -7.65
C PHE A 256 -5.77 26.47 -8.87
N ARG A 257 -6.17 25.37 -9.51
CA ARG A 257 -7.34 25.33 -10.38
C ARG A 257 -8.55 25.03 -9.50
N ILE A 258 -9.56 25.88 -9.57
CA ILE A 258 -10.77 25.78 -8.75
C ILE A 258 -11.94 25.54 -9.70
N LEU A 259 -12.72 24.50 -9.39
CA LEU A 259 -13.89 24.09 -10.15
C LEU A 259 -15.08 23.99 -9.17
N ILE A 260 -16.04 24.90 -9.31
CA ILE A 260 -17.31 24.84 -8.59
C ILE A 260 -18.32 24.15 -9.51
N ILE A 261 -18.99 23.11 -9.03
CA ILE A 261 -19.94 22.31 -9.80
C ILE A 261 -21.32 22.39 -9.13
N PHE A 262 -22.33 22.78 -9.92
CA PHE A 262 -23.74 22.77 -9.54
C PHE A 262 -24.42 21.64 -10.30
N ASP A 263 -24.44 20.43 -9.74
CA ASP A 263 -24.82 19.22 -10.47
C ASP A 263 -26.34 18.97 -10.45
N ASN A 264 -26.97 18.91 -11.63
CA ASN A 264 -28.39 18.66 -11.81
C ASN A 264 -28.68 17.37 -12.61
N LYS A 265 -27.69 16.50 -12.85
CA LYS A 265 -27.86 15.24 -13.64
C LYS A 265 -29.01 14.35 -13.16
N ALA A 266 -29.34 14.41 -11.87
CA ALA A 266 -30.43 13.64 -11.27
C ALA A 266 -31.83 14.25 -11.50
N HIS A 267 -31.92 15.50 -11.96
CA HIS A 267 -33.17 16.27 -12.19
C HIS A 267 -34.20 16.21 -11.03
N SER A 268 -33.73 16.00 -9.80
CA SER A 268 -34.56 15.66 -8.62
C SER A 268 -35.09 16.85 -7.83
N GLY A 269 -34.88 18.08 -8.33
CA GLY A 269 -35.18 19.32 -7.60
C GLY A 269 -34.16 19.72 -6.54
N ARG A 270 -33.16 18.88 -6.25
CA ARG A 270 -31.99 19.19 -5.42
C ARG A 270 -30.74 19.27 -6.31
N VAL A 271 -30.09 20.44 -6.33
CA VAL A 271 -28.83 20.66 -7.05
C VAL A 271 -27.69 20.71 -6.03
N PRO A 272 -27.00 19.59 -5.72
CA PRO A 272 -25.79 19.60 -4.90
C PRO A 272 -24.72 20.55 -5.50
N ILE A 273 -23.99 21.21 -4.61
CA ILE A 273 -22.95 22.18 -4.97
C ILE A 273 -21.63 21.70 -4.36
N SER A 274 -20.62 21.43 -5.19
CA SER A 274 -19.28 21.05 -4.75
C SER A 274 -18.24 22.05 -5.22
N LEU A 275 -17.11 22.11 -4.50
CA LEU A 275 -15.91 22.86 -4.91
C LEU A 275 -14.72 21.90 -4.87
N GLU A 276 -14.16 21.65 -6.05
CA GLU A 276 -12.98 20.83 -6.27
C GLU A 276 -11.75 21.71 -6.54
N THR A 277 -10.59 21.28 -6.04
CA THR A 277 -9.32 21.99 -6.18
C THR A 277 -8.24 21.07 -6.76
N GLN A 278 -7.47 21.57 -7.72
CA GLN A 278 -6.26 20.90 -8.21
C GLN A 278 -5.07 21.85 -8.05
N ALA A 279 -4.13 21.48 -7.18
CA ALA A 279 -2.92 22.27 -6.94
C ALA A 279 -1.80 21.84 -7.91
N HIS A 280 -1.25 22.80 -8.66
CA HIS A 280 -0.01 22.66 -9.40
C HIS A 280 1.10 23.45 -8.71
N ILE A 281 2.27 22.82 -8.51
CA ILE A 281 3.38 23.35 -7.72
C ILE A 281 4.56 23.59 -8.65
N GLN A 282 5.19 24.77 -8.56
CA GLN A 282 6.32 25.20 -9.37
C GLN A 282 7.24 26.14 -8.57
N GLU A 283 8.50 26.28 -8.97
CA GLU A 283 9.41 27.25 -8.35
C GLU A 283 8.96 28.69 -8.63
N CYS A 284 9.14 29.57 -7.64
CA CYS A 284 9.03 31.01 -7.85
C CYS A 284 10.30 31.52 -8.56
N LYS A 285 10.16 32.36 -9.60
CA LYS A 285 11.28 32.76 -10.49
C LYS A 285 12.50 33.42 -9.80
N HIS A 286 12.30 34.11 -8.68
CA HIS A 286 13.36 34.82 -7.95
C HIS A 286 13.14 34.68 -6.43
N PRO A 287 13.51 33.54 -5.82
CA PRO A 287 13.37 33.34 -4.39
C PRO A 287 14.58 33.91 -3.67
N SER A 288 14.42 35.07 -3.00
CA SER A 288 15.47 35.68 -2.18
C SER A 288 15.14 35.52 -0.70
N VAL A 289 15.72 34.50 -0.06
CA VAL A 289 15.60 34.24 1.39
C VAL A 289 16.99 34.36 2.04
N PHE A 290 17.11 35.20 3.07
CA PHE A 290 18.39 35.48 3.69
C PHE A 290 18.89 34.31 4.56
N GLY A 291 20.17 33.95 4.40
CA GLY A 291 20.86 32.98 5.28
C GLY A 291 20.35 31.53 5.26
N HIS A 292 19.57 31.12 4.25
CA HIS A 292 18.99 29.78 4.18
C HIS A 292 19.90 28.75 3.51
N GLY A 293 19.81 27.50 3.98
CA GLY A 293 20.77 26.43 3.70
C GLY A 293 20.48 25.61 2.44
N ASP A 294 21.53 24.93 1.97
CA ASP A 294 21.59 24.25 0.69
C ASP A 294 20.65 23.02 0.58
N ASN A 295 19.85 22.96 -0.49
CA ASN A 295 19.05 21.76 -0.82
C ASN A 295 19.96 20.54 -1.13
N SER A 296 21.25 20.79 -1.40
CA SER A 296 22.29 19.78 -1.61
C SER A 296 22.35 18.71 -0.50
N PHE A 297 22.01 19.01 0.76
CA PHE A 297 22.03 17.99 1.82
C PHE A 297 20.96 16.91 1.63
N ARG A 298 19.74 17.30 1.21
CA ARG A 298 18.63 16.36 0.95
C ARG A 298 18.92 15.49 -0.26
N LEU A 299 19.40 16.10 -1.34
CA LEU A 299 19.83 15.40 -2.55
C LEU A 299 20.97 14.41 -2.28
N LEU A 300 21.98 14.82 -1.50
CA LEU A 300 23.08 13.93 -1.08
C LEU A 300 22.58 12.75 -0.25
N PHE A 301 21.63 12.98 0.67
CA PHE A 301 21.04 11.93 1.47
C PHE A 301 20.24 10.92 0.62
N ASP A 302 19.44 11.39 -0.33
CA ASP A 302 18.72 10.53 -1.28
C ASP A 302 19.66 9.70 -2.16
N VAL A 303 20.79 10.26 -2.60
CA VAL A 303 21.84 9.51 -3.32
C VAL A 303 22.45 8.42 -2.43
N VAL A 304 22.66 8.67 -1.14
CA VAL A 304 23.11 7.64 -0.17
C VAL A 304 22.05 6.55 0.03
N VAL A 305 20.75 6.89 0.03
CA VAL A 305 19.66 5.90 0.04
C VAL A 305 19.72 5.04 -1.22
N LEU A 306 19.80 5.66 -2.40
CA LEU A 306 19.87 4.98 -3.70
C LEU A 306 21.04 3.99 -3.75
N LEU A 307 22.23 4.42 -3.33
CA LEU A 307 23.44 3.58 -3.30
C LEU A 307 23.34 2.42 -2.31
N THR A 308 22.79 2.63 -1.11
CA THR A 308 22.63 1.56 -0.11
C THR A 308 21.55 0.55 -0.51
N CYS A 309 20.44 1.00 -1.12
CA CYS A 309 19.42 0.12 -1.69
C CYS A 309 19.91 -0.64 -2.94
N ALA A 310 20.68 -0.01 -3.84
CA ALA A 310 21.27 -0.70 -4.99
C ALA A 310 22.27 -1.79 -4.56
N LEU A 311 23.11 -1.52 -3.56
CA LEU A 311 24.04 -2.51 -3.00
C LEU A 311 23.29 -3.63 -2.24
N SER A 312 22.19 -3.31 -1.56
CA SER A 312 21.26 -4.28 -0.96
C SER A 312 20.68 -5.21 -2.03
N PHE A 313 20.11 -4.63 -3.09
CA PHE A 313 19.51 -5.33 -4.21
C PHE A 313 20.50 -6.29 -4.86
N LEU A 314 21.69 -5.83 -5.23
CA LEU A 314 22.74 -6.67 -5.83
C LEU A 314 23.15 -7.84 -4.93
N LEU A 315 23.30 -7.61 -3.63
CA LEU A 315 23.63 -8.67 -2.66
C LEU A 315 22.45 -9.63 -2.41
N CYS A 316 21.20 -9.21 -2.62
CA CYS A 316 20.00 -10.04 -2.52
C CYS A 316 19.75 -10.84 -3.80
N ALA A 317 19.79 -10.22 -4.98
CA ALA A 317 19.75 -10.88 -6.28
C ALA A 317 20.84 -11.95 -6.41
N ARG A 318 22.10 -11.65 -6.03
CA ARG A 318 23.19 -12.65 -5.99
C ARG A 318 22.95 -13.80 -5.00
N SER A 319 22.13 -13.58 -3.96
CA SER A 319 21.74 -14.65 -3.02
C SER A 319 20.64 -15.54 -3.60
N LEU A 320 19.65 -14.95 -4.30
CA LEU A 320 18.59 -15.68 -4.99
C LEU A 320 19.16 -16.51 -6.15
N LEU A 321 20.01 -15.91 -7.00
CA LEU A 321 20.69 -16.61 -8.09
C LEU A 321 21.53 -17.81 -7.59
N ARG A 322 22.19 -17.67 -6.44
CA ARG A 322 22.89 -18.80 -5.79
C ARG A 322 21.95 -19.88 -5.26
N GLY A 323 20.75 -19.51 -4.80
CA GLY A 323 19.71 -20.47 -4.45
C GLY A 323 19.27 -21.28 -5.66
N PHE A 324 18.95 -20.60 -6.76
CA PHE A 324 18.53 -21.24 -8.02
C PHE A 324 19.61 -22.12 -8.66
N LEU A 325 20.88 -21.70 -8.64
CA LEU A 325 22.00 -22.51 -9.11
C LEU A 325 22.16 -23.79 -8.26
N LEU A 326 22.16 -23.67 -6.92
CA LEU A 326 22.29 -24.80 -6.01
C LEU A 326 21.06 -25.73 -6.05
N GLN A 327 19.88 -25.19 -6.34
CA GLN A 327 18.64 -25.93 -6.57
C GLN A 327 18.75 -26.79 -7.84
N ASN A 328 19.26 -26.24 -8.94
CA ASN A 328 19.48 -26.99 -10.18
C ASN A 328 20.59 -28.04 -10.02
N GLU A 329 21.67 -27.71 -9.30
CA GLU A 329 22.74 -28.65 -8.91
C GLU A 329 22.18 -29.85 -8.12
N PHE A 330 21.31 -29.59 -7.13
CA PHE A 330 20.67 -30.64 -6.32
C PHE A 330 19.62 -31.46 -7.09
N VAL A 331 18.79 -30.82 -7.94
CA VAL A 331 17.82 -31.52 -8.80
C VAL A 331 18.54 -32.43 -9.79
N GLY A 332 19.62 -31.96 -10.43
CA GLY A 332 20.45 -32.76 -11.33
C GLY A 332 21.09 -33.96 -10.63
N PHE A 333 21.69 -33.73 -9.46
CA PHE A 333 22.30 -34.79 -8.64
C PHE A 333 21.29 -35.86 -8.23
N MET A 334 20.13 -35.47 -7.69
CA MET A 334 19.10 -36.43 -7.23
C MET A 334 18.47 -37.23 -8.38
N TRP A 335 18.36 -36.63 -9.57
CA TRP A 335 17.94 -37.34 -10.79
C TRP A 335 19.00 -38.37 -11.23
N GLN A 336 20.27 -37.96 -11.33
CA GLN A 336 21.36 -38.82 -11.81
C GLN A 336 21.74 -39.95 -10.83
N HIS A 337 21.91 -39.64 -9.55
CA HIS A 337 22.45 -40.57 -8.55
C HIS A 337 21.39 -41.37 -7.79
N ARG A 338 20.13 -40.91 -7.77
CA ARG A 338 19.04 -41.56 -7.01
C ARG A 338 17.77 -41.82 -7.82
N GLY A 339 17.71 -41.41 -9.09
CA GLY A 339 16.56 -41.66 -9.98
C GLY A 339 15.26 -40.96 -9.55
N ARG A 340 15.32 -39.95 -8.67
CA ARG A 340 14.14 -39.33 -8.04
C ARG A 340 13.82 -37.96 -8.63
N VAL A 341 12.54 -37.72 -8.92
CA VAL A 341 12.02 -36.39 -9.26
C VAL A 341 11.75 -35.61 -7.98
N ILE A 342 12.53 -34.56 -7.71
CA ILE A 342 12.26 -33.65 -6.59
C ILE A 342 10.98 -32.86 -6.87
N SER A 343 10.07 -32.84 -5.88
CA SER A 343 8.77 -32.16 -5.94
C SER A 343 8.89 -30.63 -6.10
N LEU A 344 7.83 -29.97 -6.57
CA LEU A 344 7.80 -28.51 -6.66
C LEU A 344 7.81 -27.84 -5.27
N TRP A 345 7.23 -28.46 -4.24
CA TRP A 345 7.19 -27.91 -2.89
C TRP A 345 8.59 -27.85 -2.24
N GLU A 346 9.39 -28.90 -2.41
CA GLU A 346 10.76 -28.93 -1.88
C GLU A 346 11.69 -28.01 -2.67
N ARG A 347 11.44 -27.85 -3.98
CA ARG A 347 12.07 -26.81 -4.80
C ARG A 347 11.78 -25.39 -4.28
N LEU A 348 10.62 -25.14 -3.68
CA LEU A 348 10.32 -23.85 -3.04
C LEU A 348 11.12 -23.61 -1.75
N GLU A 349 11.65 -24.63 -1.05
CA GLU A 349 12.47 -24.42 0.17
C GLU A 349 13.79 -23.70 -0.12
N PHE A 350 14.35 -23.89 -1.33
CA PHE A 350 15.53 -23.14 -1.80
C PHE A 350 15.23 -21.64 -2.01
N VAL A 351 13.97 -21.30 -2.29
CA VAL A 351 13.53 -19.92 -2.59
C VAL A 351 13.19 -19.19 -1.29
N ASN A 352 14.22 -18.63 -0.66
CA ASN A 352 14.05 -17.89 0.59
C ASN A 352 13.24 -16.60 0.37
N GLY A 353 11.94 -16.64 0.69
CA GLY A 353 10.99 -15.54 0.52
C GLY A 353 11.39 -14.22 1.20
N TRP A 354 12.18 -14.26 2.27
CA TRP A 354 12.72 -13.04 2.89
C TRP A 354 13.72 -12.29 1.99
N TYR A 355 14.34 -12.94 1.01
CA TYR A 355 15.11 -12.21 -0.02
C TYR A 355 14.22 -11.65 -1.13
N ILE A 356 13.10 -12.29 -1.46
CA ILE A 356 12.12 -11.72 -2.41
C ILE A 356 11.52 -10.45 -1.80
N LEU A 357 11.03 -10.53 -0.55
CA LEU A 357 10.47 -9.39 0.17
C LEU A 357 11.46 -8.21 0.26
N LEU A 358 12.74 -8.49 0.56
CA LEU A 358 13.78 -7.46 0.56
C LEU A 358 14.05 -6.88 -0.84
N VAL A 359 14.08 -7.71 -1.90
CA VAL A 359 14.23 -7.23 -3.28
C VAL A 359 13.06 -6.35 -3.73
N THR A 360 11.82 -6.74 -3.42
CA THR A 360 10.63 -5.90 -3.67
C THR A 360 10.73 -4.58 -2.92
N SER A 361 11.16 -4.60 -1.65
CA SER A 361 11.39 -3.36 -0.88
C SER A 361 12.50 -2.48 -1.47
N ASP A 362 13.60 -3.07 -1.96
CA ASP A 362 14.68 -2.32 -2.60
C ASP A 362 14.21 -1.65 -3.89
N VAL A 363 13.43 -2.36 -4.73
CA VAL A 363 12.84 -1.81 -5.96
C VAL A 363 11.88 -0.66 -5.67
N LEU A 364 10.96 -0.82 -4.70
CA LEU A 364 10.01 0.22 -4.32
C LEU A 364 10.70 1.44 -3.68
N THR A 365 11.78 1.23 -2.92
CA THR A 365 12.57 2.35 -2.40
C THR A 365 13.29 3.07 -3.54
N ILE A 366 13.92 2.35 -4.47
CA ILE A 366 14.64 2.96 -5.60
C ILE A 366 13.68 3.78 -6.47
N SER A 367 12.51 3.25 -6.86
CA SER A 367 11.52 4.03 -7.63
C SER A 367 10.97 5.21 -6.83
N GLY A 368 10.72 5.04 -5.53
CA GLY A 368 10.32 6.10 -4.61
C GLY A 368 11.37 7.22 -4.50
N THR A 369 12.65 6.90 -4.40
CA THR A 369 13.75 7.89 -4.33
C THR A 369 13.89 8.67 -5.64
N ILE A 370 13.78 8.01 -6.79
CA ILE A 370 13.85 8.68 -8.11
C ILE A 370 12.65 9.62 -8.28
N MET A 371 11.46 9.19 -7.85
CA MET A 371 10.26 10.04 -7.80
C MET A 371 10.44 11.24 -6.85
N LYS A 372 11.00 11.02 -5.66
CA LYS A 372 11.30 12.08 -4.67
C LYS A 372 12.27 13.12 -5.23
N ILE A 373 13.37 12.70 -5.85
CA ILE A 373 14.34 13.61 -6.49
C ILE A 373 13.66 14.39 -7.63
N GLY A 374 12.78 13.76 -8.42
CA GLY A 374 12.00 14.43 -9.47
C GLY A 374 10.98 15.45 -8.94
N ILE A 375 10.46 15.24 -7.71
CA ILE A 375 9.60 16.19 -6.99
C ILE A 375 10.41 17.32 -6.35
N GLU A 376 11.56 17.03 -5.73
CA GLU A 376 12.46 18.06 -5.19
C GLU A 376 13.03 18.95 -6.31
N ALA A 377 13.28 18.39 -7.49
CA ALA A 377 13.61 19.10 -8.72
C ALA A 377 12.39 19.60 -9.52
N LYS A 378 11.19 19.58 -8.93
CA LYS A 378 9.91 20.17 -9.44
C LYS A 378 9.46 19.76 -10.85
N ASN A 379 10.04 18.71 -11.41
CA ASN A 379 9.63 18.12 -12.70
C ASN A 379 8.38 17.23 -12.55
N LEU A 380 8.09 16.77 -11.33
CA LEU A 380 6.98 15.89 -11.00
C LEU A 380 6.20 16.45 -9.80
N ALA A 381 4.88 16.28 -9.81
CA ALA A 381 3.98 16.76 -8.76
C ALA A 381 3.15 15.64 -8.10
N SER A 382 3.48 14.37 -8.37
CA SER A 382 2.73 13.19 -7.90
C SER A 382 3.20 12.70 -6.52
N TYR A 383 3.01 13.55 -5.50
CA TYR A 383 3.34 13.25 -4.10
C TYR A 383 2.67 11.96 -3.59
N ASP A 384 1.41 11.70 -3.99
CA ASP A 384 0.64 10.52 -3.57
C ASP A 384 1.30 9.20 -4.03
N VAL A 385 1.85 9.17 -5.25
CA VAL A 385 2.58 8.00 -5.76
C VAL A 385 3.91 7.81 -5.02
N CYS A 386 4.61 8.92 -4.73
CA CYS A 386 5.87 8.88 -4.00
C CYS A 386 5.69 8.38 -2.54
N SER A 387 4.65 8.87 -1.85
CA SER A 387 4.34 8.48 -0.47
C SER A 387 3.90 7.01 -0.37
N ILE A 388 3.11 6.51 -1.33
CA ILE A 388 2.77 5.09 -1.42
C ILE A 388 4.02 4.23 -1.64
N LEU A 389 4.92 4.61 -2.57
CA LEU A 389 6.15 3.86 -2.85
C LEU A 389 7.09 3.81 -1.64
N LEU A 390 7.43 4.96 -1.06
CA LEU A 390 8.33 5.04 0.10
C LEU A 390 7.71 4.46 1.38
N GLY A 391 6.41 4.65 1.59
CA GLY A 391 5.68 4.09 2.74
C GLY A 391 5.60 2.57 2.68
N THR A 392 5.18 2.00 1.54
CA THR A 392 5.12 0.54 1.36
C THR A 392 6.51 -0.10 1.36
N SER A 393 7.53 0.54 0.79
CA SER A 393 8.90 0.03 0.86
C SER A 393 9.42 0.00 2.29
N THR A 394 9.17 1.05 3.07
CA THR A 394 9.58 1.14 4.48
C THR A 394 8.84 0.11 5.33
N LEU A 395 7.54 -0.09 5.13
CA LEU A 395 6.77 -1.16 5.78
C LEU A 395 7.39 -2.54 5.52
N LEU A 396 7.74 -2.85 4.27
CA LEU A 396 8.40 -4.11 3.93
C LEU A 396 9.82 -4.21 4.52
N VAL A 397 10.58 -3.11 4.60
CA VAL A 397 11.90 -3.09 5.26
C VAL A 397 11.77 -3.38 6.76
N TRP A 398 10.76 -2.84 7.45
CA TRP A 398 10.48 -3.12 8.86
C TRP A 398 9.96 -4.54 9.10
N VAL A 399 9.07 -5.06 8.24
CA VAL A 399 8.72 -6.51 8.23
C VAL A 399 9.97 -7.36 8.00
N GLY A 400 10.91 -6.89 7.18
CA GLY A 400 12.24 -7.47 6.99
C GLY A 400 13.09 -7.62 8.26
N VAL A 401 12.78 -6.88 9.34
CA VAL A 401 13.45 -7.03 10.65
C VAL A 401 13.09 -8.36 11.32
N ILE A 402 11.85 -8.84 11.14
CA ILE A 402 11.33 -10.08 11.73
C ILE A 402 12.21 -11.28 11.33
N ARG A 403 12.75 -11.26 10.11
CA ARG A 403 13.79 -12.18 9.62
C ARG A 403 14.97 -12.32 10.59
N TYR A 404 15.50 -11.22 11.13
CA TYR A 404 16.66 -11.26 12.02
C TYR A 404 16.30 -11.75 13.42
N LEU A 405 15.04 -11.59 13.83
CA LEU A 405 14.53 -12.16 15.09
C LEU A 405 14.47 -13.70 15.05
N THR A 406 14.35 -14.33 13.86
CA THR A 406 14.40 -15.81 13.72
C THR A 406 15.70 -16.45 14.23
N PHE A 407 16.78 -15.68 14.42
CA PHE A 407 18.03 -16.22 15.00
C PHE A 407 17.88 -16.57 16.49
N PHE A 408 16.84 -16.04 17.15
CA PHE A 408 16.49 -16.38 18.52
C PHE A 408 15.40 -17.46 18.52
N HIS A 409 15.72 -18.65 19.04
CA HIS A 409 14.82 -19.81 19.05
C HIS A 409 13.39 -19.51 19.55
N LYS A 410 13.23 -18.63 20.56
CA LYS A 410 11.91 -18.23 21.09
C LYS A 410 11.03 -17.52 20.05
N TYR A 411 11.59 -16.55 19.30
CA TYR A 411 10.84 -15.78 18.31
C TYR A 411 10.58 -16.61 17.03
N ASN A 412 11.47 -17.55 16.71
CA ASN A 412 11.29 -18.45 15.57
C ASN A 412 10.02 -19.32 15.68
N ILE A 413 9.58 -19.69 16.90
CA ILE A 413 8.33 -20.45 17.12
C ILE A 413 7.13 -19.69 16.58
N LEU A 414 6.94 -18.44 16.97
CA LEU A 414 5.80 -17.61 16.55
C LEU A 414 5.74 -17.41 15.02
N ILE A 415 6.91 -17.20 14.41
CA ILE A 415 7.05 -17.00 12.96
C ILE A 415 6.79 -18.31 12.20
N ALA A 416 7.21 -19.46 12.76
CA ALA A 416 6.88 -20.78 12.22
C ALA A 416 5.38 -21.09 12.35
N THR A 417 4.74 -20.73 13.47
CA THR A 417 3.29 -20.89 13.68
C THR A 417 2.50 -20.15 12.60
N LEU A 418 2.84 -18.90 12.31
CA LEU A 418 2.20 -18.16 11.22
C LEU A 418 2.38 -18.86 9.86
N ARG A 419 3.59 -19.37 9.56
CA ARG A 419 3.89 -20.08 8.30
C ARG A 419 3.13 -21.41 8.16
N VAL A 420 2.96 -22.16 9.25
CA VAL A 420 2.23 -23.44 9.27
C VAL A 420 0.71 -23.23 9.26
N ALA A 421 0.21 -22.19 9.94
CA ALA A 421 -1.21 -21.85 9.93
C ALA A 421 -1.68 -21.34 8.56
N LEU A 422 -0.87 -20.50 7.88
CA LEU A 422 -1.27 -19.73 6.70
C LEU A 422 -1.95 -20.56 5.58
N PRO A 423 -1.48 -21.77 5.18
CA PRO A 423 -2.17 -22.58 4.17
C PRO A 423 -3.58 -23.05 4.60
N SER A 424 -3.78 -23.33 5.88
CA SER A 424 -5.09 -23.72 6.44
C SER A 424 -6.00 -22.51 6.62
N VAL A 425 -5.43 -21.39 7.08
CA VAL A 425 -6.11 -20.08 7.20
C VAL A 425 -6.60 -19.59 5.84
N ILE A 426 -5.80 -19.70 4.77
CA ILE A 426 -6.22 -19.30 3.42
C ILE A 426 -7.41 -20.15 2.94
N ARG A 427 -7.37 -21.49 3.12
CA ARG A 427 -8.50 -22.36 2.76
C ARG A 427 -9.78 -22.00 3.51
N PHE A 428 -9.68 -21.78 4.83
CA PHE A 428 -10.81 -21.35 5.66
C PHE A 428 -11.33 -19.97 5.23
N CYS A 429 -10.42 -19.02 4.98
CA CYS A 429 -10.75 -17.68 4.51
C CYS A 429 -11.47 -17.69 3.16
N CYS A 430 -11.11 -18.57 2.22
CA CYS A 430 -11.83 -18.72 0.96
C CYS A 430 -13.29 -19.18 1.18
N CYS A 431 -13.53 -20.15 2.07
CA CYS A 431 -14.89 -20.59 2.41
C CYS A 431 -15.71 -19.47 3.08
N VAL A 432 -15.09 -18.73 4.01
CA VAL A 432 -15.69 -17.57 4.69
C VAL A 432 -15.99 -16.44 3.70
N ALA A 433 -15.10 -16.18 2.75
CA ALA A 433 -15.25 -15.12 1.75
C ALA A 433 -16.47 -15.34 0.83
N VAL A 434 -16.79 -16.60 0.48
CA VAL A 434 -18.02 -16.91 -0.29
C VAL A 434 -19.28 -16.53 0.50
N ILE A 435 -19.34 -16.87 1.79
CA ILE A 435 -20.45 -16.50 2.68
C ILE A 435 -20.52 -14.97 2.82
N TYR A 436 -19.39 -14.33 3.10
CA TYR A 436 -19.27 -12.87 3.28
C TYR A 436 -19.71 -12.10 2.04
N LEU A 437 -19.31 -12.53 0.83
CA LEU A 437 -19.77 -11.94 -0.43
C LEU A 437 -21.29 -12.11 -0.63
N GLY A 438 -21.85 -13.26 -0.23
CA GLY A 438 -23.30 -13.47 -0.21
C GLY A 438 -24.02 -12.44 0.68
N TYR A 439 -23.51 -12.19 1.89
CA TYR A 439 -24.00 -11.10 2.74
C TYR A 439 -23.78 -9.72 2.10
N CYS A 440 -22.63 -9.46 1.47
CA CYS A 440 -22.34 -8.18 0.80
C CYS A 440 -23.36 -7.85 -0.30
N PHE A 441 -23.55 -8.76 -1.27
CA PHE A 441 -24.50 -8.53 -2.37
C PHE A 441 -25.94 -8.38 -1.87
N CYS A 442 -26.34 -9.20 -0.88
CA CYS A 442 -27.68 -9.14 -0.30
C CYS A 442 -27.93 -7.83 0.48
N GLY A 443 -26.96 -7.40 1.29
CA GLY A 443 -27.02 -6.13 2.01
C GLY A 443 -27.02 -4.93 1.06
N TRP A 444 -26.19 -4.96 0.02
CA TRP A 444 -26.11 -3.89 -0.98
C TRP A 444 -27.47 -3.63 -1.65
N ILE A 445 -28.10 -4.68 -2.19
CA ILE A 445 -29.35 -4.51 -2.95
C ILE A 445 -30.59 -4.27 -2.07
N VAL A 446 -30.67 -4.87 -0.88
CA VAL A 446 -31.85 -4.74 -0.01
C VAL A 446 -31.76 -3.51 0.91
N LEU A 447 -30.59 -3.19 1.46
CA LEU A 447 -30.41 -2.11 2.44
C LEU A 447 -29.85 -0.82 1.80
N GLY A 448 -29.14 -0.89 0.68
CA GLY A 448 -28.51 0.27 0.03
C GLY A 448 -29.43 1.46 -0.30
N PRO A 449 -30.69 1.24 -0.76
CA PRO A 449 -31.64 2.34 -0.97
C PRO A 449 -32.12 3.03 0.32
N TYR A 450 -31.88 2.43 1.48
CA TYR A 450 -32.47 2.83 2.77
C TYR A 450 -31.42 3.23 3.83
N HIS A 451 -30.18 2.75 3.71
CA HIS A 451 -29.13 2.90 4.72
C HIS A 451 -27.83 3.43 4.10
N VAL A 452 -27.30 4.53 4.65
CA VAL A 452 -26.14 5.26 4.09
C VAL A 452 -24.90 4.38 3.87
N LYS A 453 -24.53 3.55 4.86
CA LYS A 453 -23.39 2.62 4.75
C LYS A 453 -23.56 1.47 3.75
N PHE A 454 -24.75 1.23 3.20
CA PHE A 454 -24.99 0.15 2.24
C PHE A 454 -25.10 0.64 0.78
N ARG A 455 -24.83 1.92 0.49
CA ARG A 455 -25.02 2.52 -0.85
C ARG A 455 -24.14 1.91 -1.96
N SER A 456 -22.89 1.56 -1.65
CA SER A 456 -21.94 0.99 -2.60
C SER A 456 -21.33 -0.32 -2.05
N LEU A 457 -20.94 -1.23 -2.94
CA LEU A 457 -20.39 -2.53 -2.53
C LEU A 457 -19.12 -2.39 -1.65
N SER A 458 -18.30 -1.34 -1.87
CA SER A 458 -17.15 -1.01 -1.02
C SER A 458 -17.59 -0.63 0.40
N MET A 459 -18.50 0.33 0.53
CA MET A 459 -19.04 0.75 1.84
C MET A 459 -19.76 -0.40 2.57
N VAL A 460 -20.42 -1.30 1.85
CA VAL A 460 -21.00 -2.53 2.40
C VAL A 460 -19.89 -3.43 2.96
N SER A 461 -18.80 -3.63 2.22
CA SER A 461 -17.66 -4.43 2.69
C SER A 461 -16.99 -3.80 3.91
N GLU A 462 -16.73 -2.49 3.89
CA GLU A 462 -16.20 -1.71 5.01
C GLU A 462 -17.10 -1.83 6.26
N CYS A 463 -18.41 -1.63 6.09
CA CYS A 463 -19.41 -1.75 7.16
C CYS A 463 -19.46 -3.18 7.74
N LEU A 464 -19.55 -4.20 6.89
CA LEU A 464 -19.56 -5.61 7.34
C LEU A 464 -18.23 -6.02 7.97
N PHE A 465 -17.09 -5.46 7.54
CA PHE A 465 -15.79 -5.70 8.17
C PHE A 465 -15.67 -5.00 9.53
N SER A 466 -16.17 -3.77 9.67
CA SER A 466 -16.26 -3.08 10.98
C SER A 466 -17.12 -3.88 11.97
N LEU A 467 -18.29 -4.37 11.52
CA LEU A 467 -19.20 -5.20 12.31
C LEU A 467 -18.57 -6.53 12.78
N ILE A 468 -17.75 -7.19 11.96
CA ILE A 468 -17.01 -8.40 12.39
C ILE A 468 -16.06 -8.11 13.56
N ASN A 469 -15.50 -6.90 13.60
CA ASN A 469 -14.60 -6.45 14.67
C ASN A 469 -15.36 -5.80 15.85
N GLY A 470 -16.70 -5.80 15.82
CA GLY A 470 -17.56 -5.22 16.87
C GLY A 470 -17.72 -3.69 16.80
N ASP A 471 -17.24 -3.06 15.74
CA ASP A 471 -17.30 -1.61 15.56
C ASP A 471 -18.65 -1.15 14.98
N ASP A 472 -19.08 0.04 15.41
CA ASP A 472 -20.28 0.78 14.98
C ASP A 472 -21.62 0.02 14.96
N MET A 473 -21.72 -1.10 15.70
CA MET A 473 -22.87 -2.01 15.69
C MET A 473 -24.21 -1.30 15.92
N PHE A 474 -24.33 -0.55 17.02
CA PHE A 474 -25.59 0.13 17.38
C PHE A 474 -26.02 1.16 16.33
N VAL A 475 -25.07 1.86 15.71
CA VAL A 475 -25.36 2.89 14.69
C VAL A 475 -26.03 2.27 13.47
N THR A 476 -25.65 1.05 13.06
CA THR A 476 -26.32 0.37 11.94
C THR A 476 -27.77 -0.02 12.23
N PHE A 477 -28.06 -0.50 13.45
CA PHE A 477 -29.43 -0.76 13.90
C PHE A 477 -30.27 0.53 14.05
N ALA A 478 -29.69 1.58 14.64
CA ALA A 478 -30.36 2.86 14.85
C ALA A 478 -30.72 3.57 13.54
N ALA A 479 -29.82 3.53 12.54
CA ALA A 479 -30.09 4.09 11.21
C ALA A 479 -31.27 3.39 10.49
N MET A 480 -31.49 2.09 10.73
CA MET A 480 -32.67 1.37 10.23
C MET A 480 -33.96 1.74 10.99
N GLN A 481 -33.89 2.19 12.24
CA GLN A 481 -35.08 2.53 13.05
C GLN A 481 -35.94 3.63 12.39
N ALA A 482 -35.31 4.57 11.67
CA ALA A 482 -36.02 5.58 10.87
C ALA A 482 -36.92 4.99 9.76
N GLN A 483 -36.67 3.76 9.31
CA GLN A 483 -37.47 3.08 8.27
C GLN A 483 -38.59 2.19 8.84
N GLN A 484 -38.67 2.01 10.16
CA GLN A 484 -39.63 1.12 10.81
C GLN A 484 -41.09 1.46 10.45
N GLY A 485 -41.41 2.76 10.31
CA GLY A 485 -42.72 3.26 9.90
C GLY A 485 -42.93 3.44 8.39
N ARG A 486 -41.90 3.25 7.55
CA ARG A 486 -42.00 3.43 6.08
C ARG A 486 -42.00 2.11 5.31
N SER A 487 -41.26 1.12 5.79
CA SER A 487 -41.14 -0.20 5.15
C SER A 487 -40.79 -1.27 6.17
N SER A 488 -41.74 -1.64 7.02
CA SER A 488 -41.52 -2.54 8.17
C SER A 488 -41.00 -3.93 7.77
N LEU A 489 -41.26 -4.39 6.54
CA LEU A 489 -40.64 -5.60 5.97
C LEU A 489 -39.13 -5.46 5.78
N VAL A 490 -38.65 -4.33 5.26
CA VAL A 490 -37.21 -4.03 5.08
C VAL A 490 -36.55 -3.83 6.43
N TRP A 491 -37.25 -3.20 7.39
CA TRP A 491 -36.78 -3.11 8.77
C TRP A 491 -36.61 -4.49 9.40
N LEU A 492 -37.65 -5.35 9.36
CA LEU A 492 -37.58 -6.70 9.91
C LEU A 492 -36.49 -7.55 9.25
N PHE A 493 -36.36 -7.45 7.92
CA PHE A 493 -35.27 -8.08 7.18
C PHE A 493 -33.90 -7.58 7.67
N SER A 494 -33.72 -6.27 7.85
CA SER A 494 -32.45 -5.71 8.32
C SER A 494 -32.06 -6.19 9.73
N GLN A 495 -33.03 -6.37 10.63
CA GLN A 495 -32.78 -6.96 11.95
C GLN A 495 -32.29 -8.41 11.80
N LEU A 496 -33.02 -9.24 11.05
CA LEU A 496 -32.65 -10.64 10.82
C LEU A 496 -31.29 -10.78 10.12
N TYR A 497 -31.02 -9.95 9.11
CA TYR A 497 -29.75 -9.88 8.39
C TYR A 497 -28.58 -9.50 9.31
N LEU A 498 -28.70 -8.42 10.10
CA LEU A 498 -27.63 -7.97 10.99
C LEU A 498 -27.39 -8.97 12.14
N TYR A 499 -28.45 -9.47 12.79
CA TYR A 499 -28.29 -10.46 13.85
C TYR A 499 -27.72 -11.79 13.35
N SER A 500 -28.13 -12.28 12.18
CA SER A 500 -27.56 -13.51 11.59
C SER A 500 -26.10 -13.32 11.16
N PHE A 501 -25.75 -12.18 10.55
CA PHE A 501 -24.38 -11.85 10.21
C PHE A 501 -23.48 -11.77 11.45
N ILE A 502 -23.84 -10.94 12.43
CA ILE A 502 -23.05 -10.69 13.65
C ILE A 502 -22.85 -12.00 14.44
N SER A 503 -23.92 -12.77 14.67
CA SER A 503 -23.83 -14.01 15.44
C SER A 503 -23.03 -15.11 14.72
N LEU A 504 -23.16 -15.24 13.39
CA LEU A 504 -22.38 -16.19 12.60
C LEU A 504 -20.90 -15.82 12.58
N PHE A 505 -20.57 -14.57 12.24
CA PHE A 505 -19.18 -14.18 12.02
C PHE A 505 -18.39 -14.00 13.33
N ILE A 506 -18.97 -13.37 14.36
CA ILE A 506 -18.26 -13.15 15.63
C ILE A 506 -18.17 -14.44 16.44
N TYR A 507 -19.26 -15.19 16.62
CA TYR A 507 -19.24 -16.34 17.54
C TYR A 507 -18.76 -17.64 16.89
N MET A 508 -19.01 -17.87 15.60
CA MET A 508 -18.58 -19.11 14.93
C MET A 508 -17.29 -18.90 14.11
N VAL A 509 -17.28 -17.96 13.16
CA VAL A 509 -16.16 -17.82 12.21
C VAL A 509 -14.88 -17.34 12.90
N LEU A 510 -14.94 -16.28 13.70
CA LEU A 510 -13.77 -15.75 14.41
C LEU A 510 -13.22 -16.75 15.43
N SER A 511 -14.09 -17.46 16.17
CA SER A 511 -13.71 -18.54 17.08
C SER A 511 -12.96 -19.68 16.37
N LEU A 512 -13.45 -20.12 15.20
CA LEU A 512 -12.78 -21.13 14.38
C LEU A 512 -11.44 -20.61 13.83
N PHE A 513 -11.34 -19.34 13.46
CA PHE A 513 -10.09 -18.72 13.02
C PHE A 513 -9.04 -18.75 14.15
N ILE A 514 -9.43 -18.34 15.36
CA ILE A 514 -8.56 -18.37 16.56
C ILE A 514 -8.15 -19.81 16.89
N ALA A 515 -9.07 -20.77 16.80
CA ALA A 515 -8.77 -22.19 17.03
C ALA A 515 -7.75 -22.75 16.02
N LEU A 516 -7.83 -22.37 14.74
CA LEU A 516 -6.86 -22.77 13.70
C LEU A 516 -5.45 -22.22 13.98
N ILE A 517 -5.33 -20.95 14.38
CA ILE A 517 -4.03 -20.38 14.78
C ILE A 517 -3.48 -21.09 16.03
N THR A 518 -4.34 -21.33 17.02
CA THR A 518 -3.97 -21.97 18.31
C THR A 518 -3.52 -23.42 18.10
N GLY A 519 -4.19 -24.18 17.24
CA GLY A 519 -3.75 -25.54 16.86
C GLY A 519 -2.37 -25.55 16.19
N ALA A 520 -2.10 -24.60 15.29
CA ALA A 520 -0.79 -24.44 14.66
C ALA A 520 0.30 -23.88 15.61
N TYR A 521 -0.08 -23.34 16.77
CA TYR A 521 0.86 -22.96 17.83
C TYR A 521 1.28 -24.18 18.65
N GLU A 522 0.32 -24.98 19.12
CA GLU A 522 0.61 -26.13 19.97
C GLU A 522 1.41 -27.25 19.26
N THR A 523 1.16 -27.48 17.96
CA THR A 523 1.94 -28.47 17.18
C THR A 523 3.42 -28.10 17.03
N ILE A 524 3.77 -26.81 17.01
CA ILE A 524 5.16 -26.34 16.93
C ILE A 524 5.79 -26.20 18.31
N LYS A 525 5.00 -25.85 19.32
CA LYS A 525 5.41 -25.81 20.73
C LYS A 525 5.76 -27.19 21.28
N HIS A 526 5.17 -28.26 20.75
CA HIS A 526 5.44 -29.66 21.14
C HIS A 526 5.85 -30.53 19.93
N PRO A 527 7.12 -30.46 19.46
CA PRO A 527 7.59 -31.16 18.23
C PRO A 527 7.59 -32.70 18.26
N GLY A 528 7.02 -33.35 19.29
CA GLY A 528 7.01 -34.81 19.43
C GLY A 528 6.01 -35.54 18.53
N ALA A 529 5.11 -34.82 17.85
CA ALA A 529 4.01 -35.39 17.08
C ALA A 529 4.16 -35.17 15.56
N GLY A 530 4.96 -36.02 14.91
CA GLY A 530 4.73 -36.39 13.51
C GLY A 530 4.91 -35.32 12.42
N GLY A 531 5.77 -34.32 12.62
CA GLY A 531 6.14 -33.41 11.53
C GLY A 531 6.97 -34.13 10.46
N GLU A 532 6.42 -34.32 9.25
CA GLU A 532 7.13 -34.92 8.11
C GLU A 532 8.35 -34.07 7.72
N GLN A 533 9.55 -34.66 7.83
CA GLN A 533 10.78 -34.01 7.36
C GLN A 533 10.93 -34.23 5.85
N SER A 534 11.04 -33.15 5.07
CA SER A 534 11.33 -33.23 3.63
C SER A 534 12.59 -34.05 3.34
N GLU A 535 12.68 -34.67 2.16
CA GLU A 535 13.87 -35.38 1.70
C GLU A 535 15.10 -34.46 1.68
N LEU A 536 14.92 -33.16 1.43
CA LEU A 536 15.98 -32.15 1.53
C LEU A 536 16.52 -32.02 2.97
N GLN A 537 15.63 -31.95 3.96
CA GLN A 537 16.01 -31.71 5.36
C GLN A 537 16.67 -32.95 5.98
N SER A 538 16.13 -34.14 5.69
CA SER A 538 16.75 -35.40 6.09
C SER A 538 18.10 -35.66 5.38
N TYR A 539 18.22 -35.31 4.10
CA TYR A 539 19.51 -35.35 3.38
C TYR A 539 20.55 -34.38 3.95
N ILE A 540 20.14 -33.18 4.40
CA ILE A 540 21.05 -32.23 5.08
C ILE A 540 21.45 -32.75 6.48
N ALA A 541 20.51 -33.35 7.23
CA ALA A 541 20.75 -33.89 8.57
C ALA A 541 21.80 -35.02 8.59
N GLN A 542 21.96 -35.76 7.49
CA GLN A 542 23.00 -36.79 7.33
C GLN A 542 24.44 -36.23 7.36
N CYS A 543 24.65 -34.91 7.29
CA CYS A 543 25.96 -34.29 7.49
C CYS A 543 26.17 -33.95 8.97
N GLN A 544 26.99 -34.73 9.68
CA GLN A 544 27.32 -34.47 11.09
C GLN A 544 28.34 -33.33 11.31
N ASP A 545 29.00 -32.81 10.25
CA ASP A 545 30.05 -31.79 10.37
C ASP A 545 29.54 -30.52 11.09
N SER A 546 30.15 -30.19 12.24
CA SER A 546 29.80 -29.01 13.04
C SER A 546 30.30 -27.71 12.38
N PRO A 547 29.66 -26.55 12.60
CA PRO A 547 30.12 -25.28 12.02
C PRO A 547 31.55 -24.88 12.46
N THR A 548 32.05 -25.40 13.59
CA THR A 548 33.42 -25.17 14.08
C THR A 548 34.46 -26.16 13.53
N SER A 549 34.05 -27.24 12.86
CA SER A 549 34.92 -28.36 12.42
C SER A 549 36.04 -28.02 11.42
N GLY A 550 36.18 -26.77 10.98
CA GLY A 550 37.18 -26.34 9.99
C GLY A 550 36.94 -26.81 8.55
N LYS A 551 36.32 -27.99 8.35
CA LYS A 551 36.05 -28.61 7.03
C LYS A 551 35.41 -27.66 6.02
N PHE A 552 34.48 -26.80 6.46
CA PHE A 552 33.83 -25.77 5.61
C PHE A 552 34.80 -24.76 4.95
N ARG A 553 36.06 -24.67 5.40
CA ARG A 553 37.11 -23.84 4.79
C ARG A 553 37.88 -24.55 3.66
N ARG A 554 37.90 -25.89 3.64
CA ARG A 554 38.84 -26.71 2.83
C ARG A 554 38.56 -26.71 1.31
N GLY A 555 37.41 -26.20 0.88
CA GLY A 555 37.01 -26.08 -0.54
C GLY A 555 37.03 -24.65 -1.11
N SER A 556 37.77 -23.71 -0.50
CA SER A 556 37.89 -22.33 -1.01
C SER A 556 39.10 -22.16 -1.94
N GLY A 557 39.21 -22.99 -2.98
CA GLY A 557 40.18 -22.82 -4.07
C GLY A 557 40.07 -21.43 -4.72
N SER A 558 41.13 -20.98 -5.37
CA SER A 558 41.32 -19.59 -5.78
C SER A 558 40.14 -19.04 -6.60
N ALA A 559 39.39 -18.14 -5.97
CA ALA A 559 38.45 -17.24 -6.63
C ALA A 559 38.92 -15.81 -6.33
N CYS A 560 39.96 -15.39 -7.05
CA CYS A 560 40.58 -14.08 -6.88
C CYS A 560 39.51 -12.98 -6.95
N SER A 561 39.52 -12.10 -5.95
CA SER A 561 38.56 -11.00 -5.88
C SER A 561 39.15 -9.79 -6.61
N LEU A 562 38.44 -9.31 -7.63
CA LEU A 562 38.82 -8.25 -8.59
C LEU A 562 39.14 -6.85 -7.98
N LEU A 563 39.37 -6.76 -6.67
CA LEU A 563 39.55 -5.55 -5.87
C LEU A 563 40.56 -5.71 -4.72
N CYS A 564 41.38 -6.78 -4.70
CA CYS A 564 42.54 -6.88 -3.81
C CYS A 564 43.79 -7.26 -4.60
N CYS A 565 44.86 -6.50 -4.44
CA CYS A 565 46.16 -6.81 -5.04
C CYS A 565 46.78 -8.05 -4.37
N CYS A 566 46.92 -9.14 -5.12
CA CYS A 566 47.74 -10.27 -4.68
C CYS A 566 49.22 -9.88 -4.71
N GLY A 567 49.92 -10.08 -3.59
CA GLY A 567 51.37 -10.25 -3.62
C GLY A 567 51.74 -11.44 -4.50
N ARG A 568 52.90 -11.36 -5.17
CA ARG A 568 53.39 -12.39 -6.08
C ARG A 568 54.17 -13.43 -5.28
N ASP A 569 53.66 -14.67 -5.23
CA ASP A 569 54.38 -15.79 -4.62
C ASP A 569 55.71 -16.05 -5.35
N ALA A 570 56.72 -16.46 -4.60
CA ALA A 570 58.01 -16.87 -5.13
C ALA A 570 57.94 -18.30 -5.69
N THR A 571 58.73 -18.58 -6.72
CA THR A 571 58.77 -19.87 -7.41
C THR A 571 59.44 -20.97 -6.57
N GLU A 572 59.04 -22.21 -6.82
CA GLU A 572 59.69 -23.41 -6.29
C GLU A 572 61.16 -23.52 -6.77
N GLU A 573 62.05 -23.99 -5.89
CA GLU A 573 63.29 -24.64 -6.30
C GLU A 573 63.32 -26.08 -5.76
N HIS A 574 63.70 -27.03 -6.62
CA HIS A 574 63.90 -28.42 -6.25
C HIS A 574 65.26 -28.59 -5.55
N SER A 575 65.28 -29.31 -4.43
CA SER A 575 66.48 -30.02 -3.98
C SER A 575 66.11 -31.42 -3.46
N LEU A 576 66.88 -32.41 -3.89
CA LEU A 576 66.72 -33.84 -3.59
C LEU A 576 67.79 -34.28 -2.58
N LEU A 577 67.61 -35.52 -2.07
CA LEU A 577 68.60 -36.38 -1.39
C LEU A 577 68.90 -36.09 0.11
N VAL A 578 68.83 -37.18 0.88
CA VAL A 578 69.85 -37.74 1.80
C VAL A 578 70.58 -36.73 2.71
N ASN A 579 70.55 -36.87 4.05
CA ASN A 579 70.49 -38.11 4.85
C ASN A 579 69.63 -37.92 6.12
#